data_AF-A0A9E4JLU9-F1
#
_entry.id   AF-A0A9E4JLU9-F1
#
_cell.length_a   1.000
_cell.length_b   1.000
_cell.length_c   1.000
_cell.angle_alpha   90.00
_cell.angle_beta   90.00
_cell.angle_gamma   90.00
#
_symmetry.space_group_name_H-M   'P 1'
#
loop_
_entity.id
_entity.type
_entity.pdbx_description
1 polymer ?
#
loop_
_entity_poly.entity_id
_entity_poly.type
_entity_poly.pdbx_seq_one_letter_code
_entity_poly.pdbx_strand_id
1 'polypeptide(L)'
;MIKPLFSTLTLSRFSGLCLLSGTLFLTHATIANAIPQRANREFTQVSRQAPTQLIDEYTDHFFYQANPQLQGRKLTSRDRNYIREWDNLRAAIAPLIKPTEVACAFAEPDGRWEFHFGGQPDSYSNPYDYLTDVIFYSRYPQMLGQKLQPGTTDAQEWSAIRKRLYVSTCGI
;
A
#
# COMPACT_ATOMS: atom_id res chain seq x y z
N MET A 1 71.91 25.43 -24.12
CA MET A 1 72.30 26.86 -23.95
C MET A 1 71.01 27.69 -24.00
N ILE A 2 70.90 28.71 -23.13
CA ILE A 2 69.81 29.70 -22.95
C ILE A 2 68.70 29.33 -21.93
N LYS A 3 68.76 30.02 -20.76
CA LYS A 3 67.69 30.25 -19.76
C LYS A 3 66.58 31.15 -20.34
N PRO A 4 65.37 31.20 -19.77
CA PRO A 4 65.02 32.32 -18.86
C PRO A 4 64.05 31.90 -17.71
N LEU A 5 64.17 32.35 -16.45
CA LEU A 5 63.94 33.64 -15.77
C LEU A 5 62.64 33.59 -14.91
N PHE A 6 62.80 33.87 -13.60
CA PHE A 6 61.95 34.62 -12.63
C PHE A 6 60.41 34.44 -12.68
N SER A 7 59.69 34.28 -11.57
CA SER A 7 59.58 35.32 -10.53
C SER A 7 58.94 34.80 -9.24
N THR A 8 59.48 35.29 -8.13
CA THR A 8 58.98 35.33 -6.76
C THR A 8 57.58 35.96 -6.63
N LEU A 9 56.80 35.50 -5.63
CA LEU A 9 56.38 36.30 -4.45
C LEU A 9 55.46 35.49 -3.50
N THR A 10 56.00 35.22 -2.31
CA THR A 10 55.44 35.31 -0.93
C THR A 10 54.05 34.70 -0.60
N LEU A 11 53.97 33.66 0.25
CA LEU A 11 53.95 33.64 1.74
C LEU A 11 52.66 34.18 2.39
N SER A 12 51.82 33.32 2.98
CA SER A 12 51.68 33.13 4.45
C SER A 12 50.41 32.29 4.73
N ARG A 13 50.54 31.14 5.43
CA ARG A 13 50.18 30.87 6.85
C ARG A 13 48.65 30.89 7.07
N PHE A 14 47.99 29.85 7.57
CA PHE A 14 48.14 29.20 8.90
C PHE A 14 47.62 27.74 8.83
N SER A 15 48.39 26.75 9.31
CA SER A 15 48.27 26.10 10.64
C SER A 15 46.88 25.45 10.90
N GLY A 16 46.75 24.17 11.22
CA GLY A 16 47.76 23.18 11.60
C GLY A 16 47.24 21.74 11.64
N LEU A 17 48.18 20.82 11.80
CA LEU A 17 47.95 19.41 12.09
C LEU A 17 47.42 19.24 13.52
N CYS A 18 46.41 18.38 13.67
CA CYS A 18 46.28 17.50 14.83
C CYS A 18 46.02 16.08 14.35
N LEU A 19 47.00 15.21 14.58
CA LEU A 19 46.90 13.76 14.56
C LEU A 19 45.90 13.31 15.64
N LEU A 20 45.12 12.26 15.38
CA LEU A 20 44.98 11.11 16.30
C LEU A 20 44.10 9.99 15.69
N SER A 21 44.68 8.80 15.78
CA SER A 21 44.14 7.45 15.68
C SER A 21 42.67 7.26 16.07
N GLY A 22 41.98 6.38 15.35
CA GLY A 22 40.70 5.81 15.80
C GLY A 22 40.03 4.98 14.71
N THR A 23 40.38 3.70 14.60
CA THR A 23 39.54 2.72 13.90
C THR A 23 38.18 2.65 14.57
N LEU A 24 37.11 3.00 13.86
CA LEU A 24 35.75 2.71 14.26
C LEU A 24 35.21 1.56 13.42
N PHE A 25 35.12 0.39 14.05
CA PHE A 25 34.21 -0.67 13.63
C PHE A 25 32.78 -0.13 13.69
N LEU A 26 32.07 -0.12 12.58
CA LEU A 26 30.61 -0.02 12.57
C LEU A 26 30.06 -1.22 11.80
N THR A 27 29.82 -2.25 12.60
CA THR A 27 28.63 -3.12 12.61
C THR A 27 27.70 -3.02 11.40
N HIS A 28 27.43 -4.18 10.80
CA HIS A 28 26.27 -4.42 9.94
C HIS A 28 25.00 -3.91 10.61
N ALA A 29 24.56 -2.72 10.22
CA ALA A 29 23.22 -2.25 10.52
C ALA A 29 22.33 -2.72 9.37
N THR A 30 21.50 -3.71 9.67
CA THR A 30 20.27 -4.04 8.94
C THR A 30 19.62 -2.73 8.50
N ILE A 31 19.56 -2.49 7.19
CA ILE A 31 18.69 -1.44 6.67
C ILE A 31 17.27 -1.98 6.87
N ALA A 32 16.68 -1.65 8.01
CA ALA A 32 15.25 -1.51 8.11
C ALA A 32 14.82 -0.64 6.93
N ASN A 33 13.84 -1.08 6.15
CA ASN A 33 13.24 -0.28 5.09
C ASN A 33 12.67 1.00 5.71
N ALA A 34 13.50 2.04 5.80
CA ALA A 34 13.07 3.39 6.04
C ALA A 34 12.33 3.83 4.77
N ILE A 35 11.04 4.12 4.94
CA ILE A 35 10.18 4.72 3.93
C ILE A 35 10.95 5.91 3.32
N PRO A 36 11.30 5.90 2.02
CA PRO A 36 12.00 7.02 1.44
C PRO A 36 11.08 8.25 1.46
N GLN A 37 11.56 9.31 2.13
CA GLN A 37 10.94 10.62 2.11
C GLN A 37 10.91 11.13 0.66
N ARG A 38 9.67 11.30 0.19
CA ARG A 38 9.19 11.84 -1.08
C ARG A 38 10.08 12.97 -1.63
N ALA A 39 10.82 12.68 -2.71
CA ALA A 39 11.29 13.73 -3.61
C ALA A 39 10.08 14.20 -4.45
N ASN A 40 9.74 15.47 -4.32
CA ASN A 40 8.63 16.10 -5.04
C ASN A 40 8.90 16.11 -6.55
N ARG A 41 8.13 15.33 -7.31
CA ARG A 41 7.72 15.72 -8.65
C ARG A 41 6.22 15.97 -8.61
N GLU A 42 5.84 17.24 -8.77
CA GLU A 42 4.48 17.63 -9.08
C GLU A 42 4.09 17.01 -10.42
N PHE A 43 3.35 15.90 -10.35
CA PHE A 43 2.39 15.57 -11.39
C PHE A 43 1.05 16.12 -10.89
N THR A 44 0.64 17.27 -11.43
CA THR A 44 -0.73 17.78 -11.26
C THR A 44 -1.68 16.94 -12.13
N GLN A 45 -1.74 15.65 -11.86
CA GLN A 45 -2.83 14.80 -12.29
C GLN A 45 -3.92 15.07 -11.26
N VAL A 46 -4.98 15.80 -11.65
CA VAL A 46 -6.16 15.99 -10.81
C VAL A 46 -6.67 14.60 -10.48
N SER A 47 -6.34 14.10 -9.29
CA SER A 47 -6.85 12.85 -8.77
C SER A 47 -8.34 13.08 -8.55
N ARG A 48 -9.14 12.82 -9.58
CA ARG A 48 -10.58 12.68 -9.39
C ARG A 48 -10.75 11.56 -8.37
N GLN A 49 -11.46 11.83 -7.30
CA GLN A 49 -11.86 10.78 -6.36
C GLN A 49 -13.03 10.02 -6.97
N ALA A 50 -13.07 8.70 -6.74
CA ALA A 50 -14.20 7.89 -7.15
C ALA A 50 -15.50 8.39 -6.47
N PRO A 51 -16.67 8.28 -7.13
CA PRO A 51 -17.94 8.61 -6.51
C PRO A 51 -18.13 7.83 -5.20
N THR A 52 -18.50 8.52 -4.12
CA THR A 52 -18.70 7.88 -2.80
C THR A 52 -19.70 6.74 -2.86
N GLN A 53 -20.81 6.92 -3.61
CA GLN A 53 -21.80 5.87 -3.80
C GLN A 53 -21.20 4.60 -4.42
N LEU A 54 -20.30 4.73 -5.40
CA LEU A 54 -19.68 3.58 -6.04
C LEU A 54 -18.72 2.86 -5.08
N ILE A 55 -17.97 3.62 -4.28
CA ILE A 55 -17.13 3.05 -3.21
C ILE A 55 -18.00 2.25 -2.23
N ASP A 56 -19.13 2.81 -1.80
CA ASP A 56 -20.04 2.17 -0.86
C ASP A 56 -20.69 0.91 -1.49
N GLU A 57 -21.07 0.93 -2.77
CA GLU A 57 -21.61 -0.22 -3.50
C GLU A 57 -20.62 -1.40 -3.58
N TYR A 58 -19.36 -1.14 -3.96
CA TYR A 58 -18.33 -2.18 -3.95
C TYR A 58 -18.03 -2.66 -2.52
N THR A 59 -18.04 -1.75 -1.54
CA THR A 59 -17.84 -2.11 -0.13
C THR A 59 -18.94 -3.04 0.35
N ASP A 60 -20.22 -2.71 0.11
CA ASP A 60 -21.36 -3.56 0.45
C ASP A 60 -21.28 -4.92 -0.24
N HIS A 61 -20.92 -4.96 -1.53
CA HIS A 61 -20.77 -6.20 -2.28
C HIS A 61 -19.80 -7.18 -1.59
N PHE A 62 -18.56 -6.75 -1.33
CA PHE A 62 -17.55 -7.61 -0.71
C PHE A 62 -17.86 -7.87 0.77
N PHE A 63 -18.39 -6.88 1.49
CA PHE A 63 -18.74 -7.01 2.90
C PHE A 63 -19.80 -8.07 3.13
N TYR A 64 -20.92 -8.05 2.38
CA TYR A 64 -21.99 -9.03 2.57
C TYR A 64 -21.63 -10.42 2.03
N GLN A 65 -20.76 -10.52 1.01
CA GLN A 65 -20.19 -11.80 0.61
C GLN A 65 -19.36 -12.43 1.74
N ALA A 66 -18.55 -11.65 2.44
CA ALA A 66 -17.76 -12.12 3.57
C ALA A 66 -18.58 -12.38 4.85
N ASN A 67 -19.80 -11.83 4.92
CA ASN A 67 -20.70 -11.89 6.08
C ASN A 67 -22.11 -12.39 5.72
N PRO A 68 -22.26 -13.61 5.16
CA PRO A 68 -23.54 -14.12 4.69
C PRO A 68 -24.59 -14.25 5.82
N GLN A 69 -24.15 -14.40 7.07
CA GLN A 69 -25.01 -14.43 8.26
C GLN A 69 -25.81 -13.14 8.48
N LEU A 70 -25.36 -12.02 7.90
CA LEU A 70 -26.09 -10.76 7.96
C LEU A 70 -27.26 -10.70 6.98
N GLN A 71 -27.28 -11.56 5.95
CA GLN A 71 -28.36 -11.63 4.96
C GLN A 71 -28.71 -10.27 4.32
N GLY A 72 -27.70 -9.41 4.11
CA GLY A 72 -27.91 -8.07 3.54
C GLY A 72 -28.62 -7.08 4.46
N ARG A 73 -28.87 -7.42 5.74
CA ARG A 73 -29.53 -6.50 6.67
C ARG A 73 -28.66 -5.27 6.92
N LYS A 74 -29.30 -4.11 7.06
CA LYS A 74 -28.61 -2.89 7.48
C LYS A 74 -27.94 -3.08 8.85
N LEU A 75 -26.71 -2.58 8.97
CA LEU A 75 -26.00 -2.51 10.23
C LEU A 75 -26.69 -1.51 11.17
N THR A 76 -26.68 -1.83 12.46
CA THR A 76 -27.19 -1.00 13.53
C THR A 76 -26.04 -0.54 14.42
N SER A 77 -26.26 0.43 15.31
CA SER A 77 -25.25 0.90 16.26
C SER A 77 -24.71 -0.19 17.21
N ARG A 78 -25.39 -1.34 17.30
CA ARG A 78 -24.95 -2.51 18.07
C ARG A 78 -23.94 -3.37 17.30
N ASP A 79 -23.86 -3.25 15.98
CA ASP A 79 -23.01 -4.04 15.09
C ASP A 79 -21.59 -3.47 14.98
N ARG A 80 -20.99 -3.06 16.10
CA ARG A 80 -19.74 -2.27 16.12
C ARG A 80 -18.58 -2.94 15.39
N ASN A 81 -18.43 -4.26 15.53
CA ASN A 81 -17.37 -5.00 14.86
C ASN A 81 -17.56 -5.02 13.34
N TYR A 82 -18.81 -5.19 12.89
CA TYR A 82 -19.16 -5.16 11.47
C TYR A 82 -19.01 -3.75 10.87
N ILE A 83 -19.38 -2.71 11.61
CA ILE A 83 -19.17 -1.32 11.18
C ILE A 83 -17.66 -1.07 10.97
N ARG A 84 -16.81 -1.47 11.92
CA ARG A 84 -15.37 -1.33 11.79
C ARG A 84 -14.81 -2.11 10.60
N GLU A 85 -15.26 -3.34 10.39
CA GLU A 85 -14.86 -4.16 9.24
C GLU A 85 -15.26 -3.48 7.91
N TRP A 86 -16.49 -2.95 7.83
CA TRP A 86 -16.99 -2.22 6.67
C TRP A 86 -16.18 -0.95 6.41
N ASP A 87 -15.88 -0.15 7.44
CA ASP A 87 -15.07 1.08 7.30
C ASP A 87 -13.65 0.79 6.82
N ASN A 88 -13.01 -0.25 7.35
CA ASN A 88 -11.68 -0.68 6.92
C ASN A 88 -11.70 -1.17 5.47
N LEU A 89 -12.73 -1.94 5.09
CA LEU A 89 -12.89 -2.42 3.73
C LEU A 89 -13.14 -1.27 2.75
N ARG A 90 -13.96 -0.29 3.14
CA ARG A 90 -14.21 0.93 2.36
C ARG A 90 -12.95 1.71 2.08
N ALA A 91 -12.12 1.91 3.10
CA ALA A 91 -10.84 2.59 2.98
C ALA A 91 -9.88 1.84 2.04
N ALA A 92 -9.92 0.50 2.07
CA ALA A 92 -9.13 -0.35 1.19
C ALA A 92 -9.62 -0.34 -0.27
N ILE A 93 -10.93 -0.24 -0.49
CA ILE A 93 -11.57 -0.24 -1.82
C ILE A 93 -11.43 1.10 -2.53
N ALA A 94 -11.53 2.22 -1.81
CA ALA A 94 -11.48 3.56 -2.40
C ALA A 94 -10.32 3.78 -3.40
N PRO A 95 -9.05 3.40 -3.11
CA PRO A 95 -7.95 3.54 -4.09
C PRO A 95 -7.97 2.51 -5.23
N LEU A 96 -8.77 1.45 -5.11
CA LEU A 96 -8.93 0.42 -6.14
C LEU A 96 -9.93 0.85 -7.21
N ILE A 97 -10.76 1.85 -6.96
CA ILE A 97 -11.71 2.36 -7.96
C ILE A 97 -11.05 3.50 -8.73
N LYS A 98 -10.78 3.27 -10.01
CA LYS A 98 -10.10 4.23 -10.88
C LYS A 98 -10.93 4.52 -12.14
N PRO A 99 -10.73 5.66 -12.79
CA PRO A 99 -11.35 5.91 -14.10
C PRO A 99 -10.94 4.81 -15.09
N THR A 100 -11.84 4.43 -16.00
CA THR A 100 -11.59 3.37 -17.00
C THR A 100 -10.31 3.59 -17.81
N GLU A 101 -9.93 4.86 -18.08
CA GLU A 101 -8.67 5.24 -18.73
C GLU A 101 -7.42 4.70 -18.00
N VAL A 102 -7.49 4.67 -16.66
CA VAL A 102 -6.41 4.19 -15.79
C VAL A 102 -6.53 2.68 -15.58
N ALA A 103 -7.74 2.14 -15.67
CA ALA A 103 -7.98 0.72 -15.47
C ALA A 103 -7.56 -0.14 -16.68
N CYS A 104 -7.79 0.35 -17.90
CA CYS A 104 -7.50 -0.32 -19.16
C CYS A 104 -6.77 0.63 -20.12
N ALA A 105 -5.46 0.46 -20.29
CA ALA A 105 -4.62 1.35 -21.13
C ALA A 105 -5.00 1.38 -22.63
N PHE A 106 -5.90 0.50 -23.08
CA PHE A 106 -6.34 0.37 -24.47
C PHE A 106 -7.83 0.67 -24.69
N ALA A 107 -8.56 1.06 -23.64
CA ALA A 107 -9.97 1.43 -23.75
C ALA A 107 -10.11 2.94 -23.94
N GLU A 108 -11.01 3.37 -24.83
CA GLU A 108 -11.33 4.79 -24.92
C GLU A 108 -11.98 5.27 -23.62
N PRO A 109 -11.63 6.48 -23.15
CA PRO A 109 -12.31 7.11 -22.03
C PRO A 109 -13.81 7.25 -22.25
N ASP A 110 -14.63 6.43 -21.59
CA ASP A 110 -16.08 6.62 -21.57
C ASP A 110 -16.57 7.36 -20.30
N GLY A 111 -15.63 7.79 -19.45
CA GLY A 111 -15.92 8.51 -18.21
C GLY A 111 -16.43 7.62 -17.07
N ARG A 112 -16.42 6.28 -17.23
CA ARG A 112 -16.81 5.35 -16.16
C ARG A 112 -15.67 5.12 -15.16
N TRP A 113 -16.07 4.55 -14.03
CA TRP A 113 -15.21 4.18 -12.92
C TRP A 113 -15.29 2.68 -12.73
N GLU A 114 -14.15 2.02 -12.61
CA GLU A 114 -14.07 0.56 -12.53
C GLU A 114 -13.19 0.12 -11.37
N PHE A 115 -13.51 -1.06 -10.82
CA PHE A 115 -12.66 -1.73 -9.86
C PHE A 115 -11.40 -2.26 -10.55
N HIS A 116 -10.26 -1.70 -10.18
CA HIS A 116 -8.98 -1.96 -10.82
C HIS A 116 -8.20 -3.06 -10.09
N PHE A 117 -7.95 -4.16 -10.80
CA PHE A 117 -7.25 -5.34 -10.27
C PHE A 117 -5.72 -5.16 -10.06
N GLY A 118 -5.19 -3.95 -10.25
CA GLY A 118 -3.80 -3.57 -9.98
C GLY A 118 -3.65 -2.38 -9.03
N GLY A 119 -4.72 -2.02 -8.29
CA GLY A 119 -4.70 -0.87 -7.37
C GLY A 119 -4.22 -1.20 -5.96
N GLN A 120 -4.08 -2.49 -5.64
CA GLN A 120 -3.64 -2.98 -4.34
C GLN A 120 -2.17 -2.62 -4.07
N PRO A 121 -1.71 -2.63 -2.80
CA PRO A 121 -0.29 -2.46 -2.50
C PRO A 121 0.58 -3.49 -3.23
N ASP A 122 1.80 -3.10 -3.63
CA ASP A 122 2.74 -3.93 -4.40
C ASP A 122 3.08 -5.27 -3.73
N SER A 123 2.84 -5.40 -2.42
CA SER A 123 2.98 -6.65 -1.68
C SER A 123 1.92 -7.71 -2.03
N TYR A 124 0.90 -7.36 -2.80
CA TYR A 124 -0.20 -8.24 -3.20
C TYR A 124 -0.24 -8.42 -4.71
N SER A 125 -0.19 -9.67 -5.17
CA SER A 125 -0.39 -10.04 -6.57
C SER A 125 -1.87 -10.09 -6.97
N ASN A 126 -2.79 -10.07 -6.01
CA ASN A 126 -4.23 -10.19 -6.24
C ASN A 126 -5.01 -9.27 -5.27
N PRO A 127 -5.91 -8.41 -5.76
CA PRO A 127 -6.70 -7.54 -4.89
C PRO A 127 -7.60 -8.32 -3.94
N TYR A 128 -8.07 -9.51 -4.30
CA TYR A 128 -8.90 -10.32 -3.40
C TYR A 128 -8.11 -10.85 -2.20
N ASP A 129 -6.81 -11.14 -2.34
CA ASP A 129 -5.95 -11.51 -1.20
C ASP A 129 -5.81 -10.30 -0.26
N TYR A 130 -5.61 -9.11 -0.82
CA TYR A 130 -5.58 -7.85 -0.07
C TYR A 130 -6.88 -7.57 0.68
N LEU A 131 -8.04 -7.66 0.01
CA LEU A 131 -9.34 -7.47 0.66
C LEU A 131 -9.60 -8.55 1.72
N THR A 132 -9.13 -9.78 1.51
CA THR A 132 -9.23 -10.85 2.51
C THR A 132 -8.43 -10.50 3.76
N ASP A 133 -7.20 -10.01 3.62
CA ASP A 133 -6.39 -9.56 4.76
C ASP A 133 -7.07 -8.42 5.52
N VAL A 134 -7.63 -7.44 4.81
CA VAL A 134 -8.36 -6.32 5.43
C VAL A 134 -9.51 -6.83 6.29
N ILE A 135 -10.30 -7.79 5.79
CA ILE A 135 -11.43 -8.37 6.54
C ILE A 135 -10.90 -9.22 7.70
N PHE A 136 -9.95 -10.13 7.43
CA PHE A 136 -9.40 -11.05 8.43
C PHE A 136 -8.81 -10.29 9.62
N TYR A 137 -7.93 -9.32 9.38
CA TYR A 137 -7.31 -8.56 10.47
C TYR A 137 -8.27 -7.55 11.12
N SER A 138 -9.38 -7.17 10.47
CA SER A 138 -10.46 -6.41 11.13
C SER A 138 -11.17 -7.24 12.20
N ARG A 139 -11.26 -8.55 12.01
CA ARG A 139 -11.85 -9.52 12.97
C ARG A 139 -10.85 -9.94 14.04
N TYR A 140 -9.57 -10.07 13.66
CA TYR A 140 -8.49 -10.56 14.53
C TYR A 140 -7.33 -9.53 14.60
N PRO A 141 -7.55 -8.34 15.18
CA PRO A 141 -6.54 -7.27 15.20
C PRO A 141 -5.25 -7.67 15.92
N GLN A 142 -5.31 -8.60 16.87
CA GLN A 142 -4.14 -9.15 17.56
C GLN A 142 -3.19 -9.91 16.65
N MET A 143 -3.65 -10.33 15.46
CA MET A 143 -2.86 -11.07 14.48
C MET A 143 -2.21 -10.17 13.43
N LEU A 144 -2.43 -8.86 13.48
CA LEU A 144 -1.97 -7.94 12.44
C LEU A 144 -0.45 -8.04 12.23
N GLY A 145 -0.06 -8.25 10.97
CA GLY A 145 1.34 -8.43 10.56
C GLY A 145 1.93 -9.82 10.82
N GLN A 146 1.17 -10.75 11.40
CA GLN A 146 1.61 -12.11 11.63
C GLN A 146 1.40 -12.96 10.38
N LYS A 147 2.41 -13.74 10.01
CA LYS A 147 2.26 -14.72 8.93
C LYS A 147 1.44 -15.90 9.42
N LEU A 148 0.29 -16.13 8.77
CA LEU A 148 -0.56 -17.28 9.03
C LEU A 148 0.18 -18.59 8.71
N GLN A 149 0.15 -19.54 9.64
CA GLN A 149 0.78 -20.83 9.44
C GLN A 149 -0.18 -21.79 8.71
N PRO A 150 0.27 -22.48 7.65
CA PRO A 150 -0.56 -23.43 6.93
C PRO A 150 -1.18 -24.49 7.86
N GLY A 151 -2.46 -24.81 7.64
CA GLY A 151 -3.19 -25.83 8.42
C GLY A 151 -3.77 -25.35 9.76
N THR A 152 -3.47 -24.12 10.20
CA THR A 152 -4.09 -23.53 11.40
C THR A 152 -5.54 -23.12 11.17
N THR A 153 -6.32 -23.01 12.24
CA THR A 153 -7.69 -22.49 12.19
C THR A 153 -7.75 -21.09 11.59
N ASP A 154 -6.77 -20.24 11.90
CA ASP A 154 -6.68 -18.88 11.37
C ASP A 154 -6.48 -18.88 9.85
N ALA A 155 -5.59 -19.75 9.34
CA ALA A 155 -5.39 -19.92 7.91
C ALA A 155 -6.64 -20.48 7.20
N GLN A 156 -7.41 -21.34 7.87
CA GLN A 156 -8.68 -21.86 7.35
C GLN A 156 -9.75 -20.77 7.28
N GLU A 157 -9.87 -19.93 8.32
CA GLU A 157 -10.80 -18.80 8.33
C GLU A 157 -10.45 -17.78 7.24
N TRP A 158 -9.16 -17.42 7.11
CA TRP A 158 -8.68 -16.59 6.00
C TRP A 158 -9.08 -17.17 4.64
N SER A 159 -8.83 -18.47 4.44
CA SER A 159 -9.17 -19.17 3.19
C SER A 159 -10.69 -19.18 2.93
N ALA A 160 -11.50 -19.28 3.98
CA ALA A 160 -12.95 -19.26 3.88
C ALA A 160 -13.46 -17.87 3.46
N ILE A 161 -12.92 -16.79 4.03
CA ILE A 161 -13.20 -15.42 3.60
C ILE A 161 -12.79 -15.27 2.13
N ARG A 162 -11.56 -15.65 1.79
CA ARG A 162 -11.01 -15.52 0.44
C ARG A 162 -11.87 -16.19 -0.63
N LYS A 163 -12.38 -17.38 -0.31
CA LYS A 163 -13.27 -18.17 -1.18
C LYS A 163 -14.61 -17.48 -1.42
N ARG A 164 -15.14 -16.76 -0.43
CA ARG A 164 -16.42 -16.02 -0.56
C ARG A 164 -16.27 -14.78 -1.45
N LEU A 165 -15.12 -14.11 -1.39
CA LEU A 165 -14.82 -12.96 -2.25
C LEU A 165 -14.53 -13.37 -3.71
N TYR A 166 -14.09 -14.61 -3.93
CA TYR A 166 -13.84 -15.11 -5.27
C TYR A 166 -15.17 -15.44 -5.98
N VAL A 167 -15.59 -14.54 -6.86
CA VAL A 167 -16.63 -14.84 -7.84
C VAL A 167 -16.00 -15.63 -8.98
N SER A 168 -16.48 -16.86 -9.20
CA SER A 168 -16.24 -17.57 -10.45
C SER A 168 -16.74 -16.68 -11.60
N THR A 169 -15.84 -16.26 -12.49
CA THR A 169 -16.17 -15.44 -13.68
C THR A 169 -17.00 -16.18 -14.75
N CYS A 170 -17.52 -17.36 -14.46
CA CYS A 170 -18.57 -17.98 -15.27
C CYS A 170 -19.94 -17.58 -14.72
N GLY A 171 -20.59 -16.58 -15.34
CA GLY A 171 -22.05 -16.35 -15.20
C GLY A 171 -22.50 -15.08 -14.49
N ILE A 172 -21.79 -13.96 -14.66
CA ILE A 172 -22.44 -12.62 -14.63
C ILE A 172 -22.59 -12.16 -16.07
#